data_AF-A0A1S1R6C6-F1
#
_entry.id   AF-A0A1S1R6C6-F1
#
_cell.length_a   1.000
_cell.length_b   1.000
_cell.length_c   1.000
_cell.angle_alpha   90.00
_cell.angle_beta   90.00
_cell.angle_gamma   90.00
#
_symmetry.space_group_name_H-M   'P 1'
#
loop_
_entity.id
_entity.type
_entity.pdbx_description
1 polymer ?
#
loop_
_entity_poly.entity_id
_entity_poly.type
_entity_poly.pdbx_seq_one_letter_code
_entity_poly.pdbx_strand_id
1 'polypeptide(L)'
;MAAERNVTTLPASVVGPYVGARPYQTHEHRIFHGRAAASQELVDLCADNRVVVVHGPSGVGKTSLVQAGAMPLLQARGVDVLPVGQVTGRLSVPLAAMPEHNPYIFALLSSWSPAESPGQLVEFSIAEFVRRLRVSRYVDGSRPMVAVIDRLDSVVSGNGRVGVNRLTFFDQLAELIDVFSDFRLVLCVRDESLPALEPFVATLGGHAAMTFGVSRLAPHEAFQAILAPTAGTGRSMSVDAAEELLRAIRSETATGAFATRRPVLAEAVEPVLVQIACQALWAALPVDLTMIDADDVRRHVDVDGAIGAFLAAAVTEVADLCGVSAPRLGDWLRVVAPGQPGESPGWRPEEERPSASVIRALVDRHVIRVAPPTSDAPEPPGGRRDPTLLSGRFRGPSRDLVVPGGSGAGRPATATVSALLETAEAALADDDLMLAERQALRVVADPQAVTTRDLGRAASLLGDVYFRGGRLDEAGDKYRLAANYYEMAQDHAAVGWLLVAQGRLLLETGQYAGATAQLGAAVGRLPSELVVKIELARALRLAGNLRAAVACFGSVLTIAPDAVEALAGRGEIHAALRDYADALDDLDNALRLRPGIGTRPTVRTAREAALAGLGHARETSGQHR
;
A
#
# COMPACT_ATOMS: atom_id res chain seq x y z
N MET A 1 25.35 13.74 -44.74
CA MET A 1 25.91 14.30 -43.49
C MET A 1 24.77 14.92 -42.69
N ALA A 2 23.98 14.09 -42.01
CA ALA A 2 22.89 14.49 -41.14
C ALA A 2 23.13 13.80 -39.79
N ALA A 3 23.21 14.59 -38.72
CA ALA A 3 23.58 14.15 -37.39
C ALA A 3 22.39 13.45 -36.71
N GLU A 4 22.57 12.17 -36.38
CA GLU A 4 21.71 11.41 -35.48
C GLU A 4 21.84 11.98 -34.06
N ARG A 5 20.75 12.55 -33.53
CA ARG A 5 20.64 12.92 -32.13
C ARG A 5 20.37 11.65 -31.32
N ASN A 6 21.43 11.14 -30.69
CA ASN A 6 21.35 10.06 -29.70
C ASN A 6 20.38 10.43 -28.58
N VAL A 7 19.36 9.60 -28.40
CA VAL A 7 18.52 9.56 -27.19
C VAL A 7 19.42 9.01 -26.09
N THR A 8 19.98 9.90 -25.27
CA THR A 8 20.82 9.53 -24.13
C THR A 8 19.95 8.93 -23.04
N THR A 9 19.96 7.60 -22.94
CA THR A 9 19.59 6.89 -21.72
C THR A 9 20.59 7.27 -20.63
N LEU A 10 20.11 7.93 -19.57
CA LEU A 10 20.94 8.39 -18.45
C LEU A 10 21.58 7.18 -17.73
N PRO A 11 22.92 7.15 -17.55
CA PRO A 11 23.59 6.11 -16.78
C PRO A 11 23.36 6.27 -15.27
N ALA A 12 23.25 5.15 -14.57
CA ALA A 12 22.77 5.01 -13.19
C ALA A 12 23.77 5.41 -12.07
N SER A 13 24.58 6.48 -12.20
CA SER A 13 25.55 6.84 -11.14
C SER A 13 25.76 8.34 -10.84
N VAL A 14 24.82 9.22 -11.22
CA VAL A 14 24.79 10.60 -10.70
C VAL A 14 23.46 10.83 -10.00
N VAL A 15 23.34 10.39 -8.74
CA VAL A 15 22.16 10.72 -7.93
C VAL A 15 22.27 12.19 -7.53
N GLY A 16 21.61 13.06 -8.30
CA GLY A 16 21.47 14.47 -7.95
C GLY A 16 20.59 14.66 -6.69
N PRO A 17 20.57 15.87 -6.10
CA PRO A 17 19.85 16.13 -4.86
C PRO A 17 18.32 16.20 -5.02
N TYR A 18 17.82 16.02 -6.24
CA TYR A 18 16.40 16.06 -6.57
C TYR A 18 15.90 14.65 -6.88
N VAL A 19 14.91 14.19 -6.12
CA VAL A 19 14.41 12.81 -6.14
C VAL A 19 13.42 12.53 -7.27
N GLY A 20 12.97 13.57 -7.99
CA GLY A 20 11.99 13.45 -9.06
C GLY A 20 10.55 13.36 -8.53
N ALA A 21 9.70 12.60 -9.20
CA ALA A 21 8.27 12.48 -8.87
C ALA A 21 7.97 11.58 -7.66
N ARG A 22 8.94 10.79 -7.17
CA ARG A 22 8.73 9.94 -5.98
C ARG A 22 8.72 10.77 -4.69
N PRO A 23 8.04 10.31 -3.63
CA PRO A 23 8.16 10.93 -2.31
C PRO A 23 9.59 10.89 -1.76
N TYR A 24 9.93 11.88 -0.94
CA TYR A 24 11.14 11.87 -0.12
C TYR A 24 10.98 10.88 1.03
N GLN A 25 12.04 10.12 1.33
CA GLN A 25 12.10 9.18 2.44
C GLN A 25 12.66 9.84 3.70
N THR A 26 12.46 9.22 4.87
CA THR A 26 12.88 9.77 6.18
C THR A 26 14.39 10.04 6.27
N HIS A 27 15.23 9.20 5.65
CA HIS A 27 16.68 9.41 5.65
C HIS A 27 17.11 10.56 4.73
N GLU A 28 16.23 11.02 3.84
CA GLU A 28 16.45 12.11 2.88
C GLU A 28 16.04 13.48 3.45
N HIS A 29 15.71 13.58 4.74
CA HIS A 29 15.29 14.83 5.40
C HIS A 29 16.27 16.00 5.19
N ARG A 30 17.56 15.72 4.99
CA ARG A 30 18.60 16.73 4.77
C ARG A 30 18.52 17.46 3.44
N ILE A 31 17.86 16.87 2.45
CA ILE A 31 17.64 17.45 1.11
C ILE A 31 16.18 17.86 0.90
N PHE A 32 15.33 17.68 1.92
CA PHE A 32 13.92 18.07 1.89
C PHE A 32 13.73 19.51 2.40
N HIS A 33 13.58 20.45 1.46
CA HIS A 33 13.47 21.89 1.77
C HIS A 33 12.15 22.51 1.27
N GLY A 34 11.87 23.73 1.72
CA GLY A 34 10.65 24.46 1.38
C GLY A 34 9.42 24.13 2.22
N ARG A 35 9.54 23.23 3.21
CA ARG A 35 8.41 22.79 4.06
C ARG A 35 8.69 22.85 5.56
N ALA A 36 9.66 23.65 5.99
CA ALA A 36 10.07 23.71 7.39
C ALA A 36 8.91 24.15 8.31
N ALA A 37 8.19 25.22 7.95
CA ALA A 37 7.04 25.72 8.72
C ALA A 37 5.91 24.69 8.80
N ALA A 38 5.48 24.15 7.65
CA ALA A 38 4.44 23.11 7.59
C ALA A 38 4.82 21.83 8.35
N SER A 39 6.10 21.43 8.33
CA SER A 39 6.57 20.26 9.08
C SER A 39 6.50 20.52 10.59
N GLN A 40 6.88 21.73 11.01
CA GLN A 40 6.83 22.14 12.40
C GLN A 40 5.39 22.26 12.91
N GLU A 41 4.52 22.88 12.14
CA GLU A 41 3.09 22.97 12.45
C GLU A 41 2.44 21.59 12.58
N LEU A 42 2.73 20.66 11.66
CA LEU A 42 2.23 19.29 11.77
C LEU A 42 2.73 18.58 13.03
N VAL A 43 4.00 18.78 13.40
CA VAL A 43 4.59 18.22 14.64
C VAL A 43 3.88 18.78 15.88
N ASP A 44 3.58 20.08 15.89
CA ASP A 44 2.91 20.74 17.02
C ASP A 44 1.42 20.31 17.10
N LEU A 45 0.73 20.19 15.96
CA LEU A 45 -0.62 19.60 15.91
C LEU A 45 -0.63 18.17 16.43
N CYS A 46 0.37 17.35 16.09
CA CYS A 46 0.50 16.00 16.64
C CYS A 46 0.74 16.04 18.15
N ALA A 47 1.47 17.01 18.68
CA ALA A 47 1.71 17.11 20.12
C ALA A 47 0.40 17.36 20.88
N ASP A 48 -0.45 18.25 20.36
CA ASP A 48 -1.67 18.74 21.01
C ASP A 48 -2.91 17.88 20.73
N ASN A 49 -2.90 17.09 19.65
CA ASN A 49 -4.08 16.34 19.20
C ASN A 49 -3.81 14.85 19.06
N ARG A 50 -4.83 14.05 19.40
CA ARG A 50 -4.76 12.58 19.35
C ARG A 50 -4.92 12.04 17.93
N VAL A 51 -5.68 12.74 17.10
CA VAL A 51 -5.92 12.39 15.70
C VAL A 51 -5.72 13.65 14.85
N VAL A 52 -4.82 13.56 13.87
CA VAL A 52 -4.59 14.60 12.87
C VAL A 52 -4.84 14.01 11.49
N VAL A 53 -5.73 14.62 10.72
CA VAL A 53 -6.02 14.24 9.33
C VAL A 53 -5.27 15.18 8.40
N VAL A 54 -4.24 14.65 7.74
CA VAL A 54 -3.47 15.36 6.72
C VAL A 54 -4.16 15.16 5.37
N HIS A 55 -4.64 16.25 4.78
CA HIS A 55 -5.31 16.21 3.48
C HIS A 55 -4.68 17.21 2.50
N GLY A 56 -5.02 17.08 1.23
CA GLY A 56 -4.50 17.93 0.16
C GLY A 56 -4.61 17.24 -1.20
N PRO A 57 -4.40 17.97 -2.31
CA PRO A 57 -4.48 17.40 -3.65
C PRO A 57 -3.40 16.33 -3.90
N SER A 58 -3.58 15.52 -4.95
CA SER A 58 -2.49 14.64 -5.42
C SER A 58 -1.25 15.46 -5.80
N GLY A 59 -0.05 14.91 -5.61
CA GLY A 59 1.21 15.57 -5.99
C GLY A 59 1.66 16.76 -5.13
N VAL A 60 0.89 17.15 -4.10
CA VAL A 60 1.24 18.29 -3.21
C VAL A 60 2.34 17.96 -2.17
N GLY A 61 2.78 16.71 -2.12
CA GLY A 61 3.88 16.25 -1.26
C GLY A 61 3.47 15.82 0.15
N LYS A 62 2.24 15.37 0.38
CA LYS A 62 1.78 14.86 1.70
C LYS A 62 2.71 13.80 2.28
N THR A 63 2.97 12.73 1.53
CA THR A 63 3.87 11.65 1.94
C THR A 63 5.28 12.17 2.24
N SER A 64 5.84 13.05 1.40
CA SER A 64 7.15 13.67 1.65
C SER A 64 7.17 14.54 2.91
N LEU A 65 6.12 15.34 3.14
CA LEU A 65 5.98 16.20 4.31
C LEU A 65 5.98 15.38 5.59
N VAL A 66 5.24 14.27 5.61
CA VAL A 66 5.18 13.39 6.77
C VAL A 66 6.51 12.64 6.95
N GLN A 67 7.00 11.97 5.91
CA GLN A 67 8.16 11.08 6.01
C GLN A 67 9.49 11.81 6.24
N ALA A 68 9.76 12.85 5.45
CA ALA A 68 11.03 13.57 5.47
C ALA A 68 10.97 14.87 6.29
N GLY A 69 9.77 15.42 6.53
CA GLY A 69 9.58 16.62 7.34
C GLY A 69 9.25 16.31 8.81
N ALA A 70 8.05 15.78 9.07
CA ALA A 70 7.52 15.64 10.43
C ALA A 70 8.15 14.50 11.24
N MET A 71 8.33 13.31 10.65
CA MET A 71 8.83 12.12 11.37
C MET A 71 10.22 12.35 12.01
N PRO A 72 11.24 12.92 11.31
CA PRO A 72 12.53 13.21 11.92
C PRO A 72 12.44 14.21 13.08
N LEU A 73 11.57 15.22 12.98
CA LEU A 73 11.34 16.20 14.04
C LEU A 73 10.68 15.59 15.27
N LEU A 74 9.70 14.69 15.08
CA LEU A 74 9.07 13.92 16.16
C LEU A 74 10.09 13.02 16.87
N GLN A 75 10.92 12.31 16.10
CA GLN A 75 11.99 11.45 16.65
C GLN A 75 13.02 12.27 17.44
N ALA A 76 13.39 13.46 16.97
CA ALA A 76 14.29 14.36 17.68
C ALA A 76 13.69 14.86 19.02
N ARG A 77 12.36 14.90 19.15
CA ARG A 77 11.64 15.20 20.41
C ARG A 77 11.50 13.99 21.34
N GLY A 78 12.08 12.84 21.00
CA GLY A 78 12.01 11.62 21.81
C GLY A 78 10.68 10.87 21.71
N VAL A 79 9.84 11.20 20.73
CA VAL A 79 8.58 10.48 20.43
C VAL A 79 8.91 9.18 19.71
N ASP A 80 8.25 8.09 20.07
CA ASP A 80 8.36 6.84 19.33
C ASP A 80 7.48 6.89 18.09
N VAL A 81 8.11 6.93 16.93
CA VAL A 81 7.42 7.01 15.64
C VAL A 81 7.47 5.65 14.98
N LEU A 82 6.30 5.04 14.77
CA LEU A 82 6.19 3.78 14.06
C LEU A 82 6.56 3.95 12.57
N PRO A 83 6.98 2.86 11.89
CA PRO A 83 7.08 2.87 10.43
C PRO A 83 5.77 3.35 9.78
N VAL A 84 5.85 3.92 8.58
CA VAL A 84 4.66 4.41 7.87
C VAL A 84 3.70 3.25 7.60
N GLY A 85 2.52 3.36 8.18
CA GLY A 85 1.42 2.42 8.04
C GLY A 85 0.92 2.37 6.60
N GLN A 86 0.89 1.17 6.02
CA GLN A 86 0.24 0.90 4.73
C GLN A 86 -0.99 0.04 4.96
N VAL A 87 -2.13 0.49 4.43
CA VAL A 87 -3.42 -0.23 4.53
C VAL A 87 -3.71 -1.09 3.30
N THR A 88 -2.94 -0.89 2.23
CA THR A 88 -2.98 -1.71 1.02
C THR A 88 -1.54 -2.00 0.60
N GLY A 89 -1.27 -3.24 0.17
CA GLY A 89 0.04 -3.60 -0.39
C GLY A 89 0.54 -4.99 -0.01
N ARG A 90 1.77 -5.27 -0.51
CA ARG A 90 2.53 -6.53 -0.45
C ARG A 90 2.16 -7.45 0.71
N LEU A 91 1.42 -8.50 0.39
CA LEU A 91 1.43 -9.70 1.21
C LEU A 91 2.69 -10.48 0.83
N SER A 92 3.61 -10.64 1.78
CA SER A 92 4.76 -11.55 1.63
C SER A 92 4.36 -13.02 1.68
N VAL A 93 3.07 -13.29 1.91
CA VAL A 93 2.47 -14.60 2.13
C VAL A 93 1.32 -14.78 1.15
N PRO A 94 1.16 -15.96 0.52
CA PRO A 94 0.04 -16.24 -0.36
C PRO A 94 -1.30 -16.11 0.36
N LEU A 95 -2.32 -15.58 -0.31
CA LEU A 95 -3.67 -15.39 0.24
C LEU A 95 -4.26 -16.70 0.76
N ALA A 96 -4.05 -17.80 0.04
CA ALA A 96 -4.55 -19.12 0.44
C ALA A 96 -3.84 -19.71 1.68
N ALA A 97 -2.68 -19.16 2.06
CA ALA A 97 -1.97 -19.62 3.26
C ALA A 97 -2.54 -19.01 4.55
N MET A 98 -3.15 -17.82 4.50
CA MET A 98 -3.58 -17.05 5.68
C MET A 98 -5.03 -17.34 6.10
N PRO A 99 -5.32 -17.62 7.38
CA PRO A 99 -6.70 -17.83 7.84
C PRO A 99 -7.54 -16.56 7.61
N GLU A 100 -8.86 -16.64 7.77
CA GLU A 100 -9.72 -15.46 7.59
C GLU A 100 -9.25 -14.30 8.48
N HIS A 101 -9.00 -13.15 7.87
CA HIS A 101 -8.47 -11.97 8.54
C HIS A 101 -8.95 -10.69 7.85
N ASN A 102 -8.82 -9.57 8.55
CA ASN A 102 -9.05 -8.26 7.96
C ASN A 102 -7.79 -7.81 7.20
N PRO A 103 -7.84 -7.64 5.87
CA PRO A 103 -6.67 -7.32 5.06
C PRO A 103 -6.08 -5.93 5.38
N TYR A 104 -6.90 -4.97 5.80
CA TYR A 104 -6.43 -3.62 6.15
C TYR A 104 -5.62 -3.63 7.45
N ILE A 105 -6.11 -4.37 8.45
CA ILE A 105 -5.41 -4.54 9.73
C ILE A 105 -4.11 -5.30 9.49
N PHE A 106 -4.18 -6.42 8.77
CA PHE A 106 -2.99 -7.22 8.50
C PHE A 106 -1.91 -6.44 7.75
N ALA A 107 -2.28 -5.70 6.70
CA ALA A 107 -1.35 -4.84 5.96
C ALA A 107 -0.73 -3.77 6.89
N LEU A 108 -1.55 -3.14 7.74
CA LEU A 108 -1.09 -2.13 8.69
C LEU A 108 -0.07 -2.71 9.68
N LEU A 109 -0.41 -3.80 10.35
CA LEU A 109 0.48 -4.42 11.33
C LEU A 109 1.77 -4.95 10.69
N SER A 110 1.68 -5.52 9.49
CA SER A 110 2.84 -5.97 8.71
C SER A 110 3.76 -4.80 8.35
N SER A 111 3.20 -3.62 8.05
CA SER A 111 3.99 -2.43 7.78
C SER A 111 4.66 -1.86 9.03
N TRP A 112 4.04 -2.00 10.21
CA TRP A 112 4.62 -1.56 11.49
C TRP A 112 5.65 -2.52 12.07
N SER A 113 5.54 -3.83 11.80
CA SER A 113 6.55 -4.83 12.17
C SER A 113 6.77 -5.86 11.06
N PRO A 114 7.58 -5.52 10.04
CA PRO A 114 7.87 -6.42 8.92
C PRO A 114 8.61 -7.69 9.31
N ALA A 115 9.23 -7.72 10.49
CA ALA A 115 9.97 -8.86 11.01
C ALA A 115 9.09 -9.86 11.79
N GLU A 116 7.85 -9.48 12.10
CA GLU A 116 6.94 -10.34 12.85
C GLU A 116 6.39 -11.48 11.99
N SER A 117 6.13 -12.63 12.63
CA SER A 117 5.41 -13.74 12.01
C SER A 117 4.05 -13.27 11.45
N PRO A 118 3.76 -13.51 10.15
CA PRO A 118 2.45 -13.29 9.57
C PRO A 118 1.31 -14.02 10.30
N GLY A 119 1.58 -15.23 10.79
CA GLY A 119 0.62 -16.03 11.56
C GLY A 119 0.20 -15.34 12.86
N GLN A 120 1.18 -14.78 13.59
CA GLN A 120 0.92 -14.05 14.82
C GLN A 120 0.20 -12.72 14.55
N LEU A 121 0.58 -12.00 13.49
CA LEU A 121 -0.04 -10.72 13.14
C LEU A 121 -1.54 -10.82 12.88
N VAL A 122 -2.02 -11.92 12.31
CA VAL A 122 -3.46 -12.14 12.08
C VAL A 122 -4.26 -12.35 13.38
N GLU A 123 -3.61 -12.78 14.46
CA GLU A 123 -4.30 -13.01 15.73
C GLU A 123 -4.51 -11.73 16.54
N PHE A 124 -3.74 -10.68 16.26
CA PHE A 124 -3.78 -9.44 17.02
C PHE A 124 -4.84 -8.45 16.51
N SER A 125 -5.54 -7.83 17.45
CA SER A 125 -6.13 -6.51 17.20
C SER A 125 -5.03 -5.43 17.14
N ILE A 126 -5.35 -4.26 16.57
CA ILE A 126 -4.40 -3.13 16.54
C ILE A 126 -3.97 -2.73 17.96
N ALA A 127 -4.91 -2.67 18.91
CA ALA A 127 -4.64 -2.30 20.30
C ALA A 127 -3.76 -3.32 21.04
N GLU A 128 -4.02 -4.61 20.82
CA GLU A 128 -3.24 -5.71 21.41
C GLU A 128 -1.80 -5.73 20.88
N PHE A 129 -1.64 -5.54 19.56
CA PHE A 129 -0.33 -5.42 18.93
C PHE A 129 0.47 -4.26 19.54
N VAL A 130 -0.13 -3.07 19.67
CA VAL A 130 0.54 -1.90 20.27
C VAL A 130 0.87 -2.14 21.74
N ARG A 131 -0.02 -2.80 22.50
CA ARG A 131 0.26 -3.18 23.90
C ARG A 131 1.52 -4.02 23.99
N ARG A 132 1.63 -5.05 23.17
CA ARG A 132 2.80 -5.95 23.13
C ARG A 132 4.06 -5.21 22.69
N LEU A 133 3.95 -4.34 21.68
CA LEU A 133 5.06 -3.53 21.20
C LEU A 133 5.60 -2.60 22.28
N ARG A 134 4.72 -2.03 23.12
CA ARG A 134 5.13 -1.19 24.25
C ARG A 134 5.85 -2.00 25.32
N VAL A 135 5.32 -3.16 25.70
CA VAL A 135 5.95 -4.06 26.69
C VAL A 135 7.33 -4.52 26.22
N SER A 136 7.54 -4.76 24.93
CA SER A 136 8.84 -5.19 24.41
C SER A 136 9.85 -4.04 24.27
N ARG A 137 9.39 -2.80 24.06
CA ARG A 137 10.26 -1.62 23.86
C ARG A 137 10.60 -0.87 25.15
N TYR A 138 9.74 -0.95 26.17
CA TYR A 138 9.85 -0.15 27.38
C TYR A 138 9.89 -1.03 28.62
N VAL A 139 11.03 -0.98 29.33
CA VAL A 139 11.22 -1.72 30.58
C VAL A 139 10.55 -1.00 31.75
N ASP A 140 10.59 0.34 31.78
CA ASP A 140 9.93 1.17 32.79
C ASP A 140 9.48 2.51 32.17
N GLY A 141 8.17 2.74 32.06
CA GLY A 141 7.55 3.98 31.58
C GLY A 141 6.87 3.89 30.21
N SER A 142 6.01 4.86 29.90
CA SER A 142 5.40 5.03 28.56
C SER A 142 6.03 6.22 27.84
N ARG A 143 6.36 6.05 26.55
CA ARG A 143 6.68 7.17 25.66
C ARG A 143 5.48 7.50 24.79
N PRO A 144 5.25 8.79 24.49
CA PRO A 144 4.34 9.18 23.42
C PRO A 144 4.66 8.43 22.15
N MET A 145 3.63 7.86 21.52
CA MET A 145 3.78 7.08 20.29
C MET A 145 2.95 7.73 19.19
N VAL A 146 3.54 7.91 18.02
CA VAL A 146 2.87 8.43 16.82
C VAL A 146 2.88 7.36 15.75
N ALA A 147 1.71 7.07 15.21
CA ALA A 147 1.56 6.23 14.02
C ALA A 147 1.03 7.07 12.86
N VAL A 148 1.70 6.95 11.72
CA VAL A 148 1.25 7.53 10.44
C VAL A 148 0.59 6.41 9.65
N ILE A 149 -0.60 6.67 9.09
CA ILE A 149 -1.23 5.79 8.10
C ILE A 149 -1.36 6.57 6.80
N ASP A 150 -0.65 6.12 5.76
CA ASP A 150 -0.66 6.77 4.44
C ASP A 150 -1.63 6.09 3.48
N ARG A 151 -2.11 6.85 2.47
CA ARG A 151 -3.03 6.41 1.41
C ARG A 151 -4.32 5.74 1.91
N LEU A 152 -4.93 6.32 2.94
CA LEU A 152 -6.18 5.82 3.50
C LEU A 152 -7.37 5.95 2.50
N ASP A 153 -7.21 6.73 1.43
CA ASP A 153 -8.17 6.85 0.33
C ASP A 153 -8.58 5.49 -0.26
N SER A 154 -7.67 4.51 -0.31
CA SER A 154 -7.95 3.15 -0.78
C SER A 154 -8.93 2.37 0.10
N VAL A 155 -8.97 2.64 1.40
CA VAL A 155 -9.88 1.99 2.36
C VAL A 155 -11.26 2.63 2.30
N VAL A 156 -11.29 3.95 2.16
CA VAL A 156 -12.53 4.74 2.17
C VAL A 156 -13.31 4.54 0.86
N SER A 157 -12.62 4.43 -0.28
CA SER A 157 -13.23 4.40 -1.62
C SER A 157 -13.74 3.03 -2.11
N GLY A 158 -13.61 1.96 -1.31
CA GLY A 158 -13.88 0.59 -1.77
C GLY A 158 -15.37 0.20 -1.86
N ASN A 159 -15.71 -0.61 -2.88
CA ASN A 159 -17.03 -1.21 -3.09
C ASN A 159 -17.08 -2.67 -2.56
N GLY A 160 -18.20 -3.12 -1.97
CA GLY A 160 -18.46 -4.55 -1.68
C GLY A 160 -18.03 -5.08 -0.29
N ARG A 161 -17.71 -6.39 -0.17
CA ARG A 161 -17.25 -7.13 1.06
C ARG A 161 -16.21 -6.38 1.92
N VAL A 162 -15.50 -5.45 1.29
CA VAL A 162 -14.72 -4.34 1.87
C VAL A 162 -15.44 -3.61 3.02
N GLY A 163 -16.76 -3.48 3.00
CA GLY A 163 -17.54 -2.70 3.96
C GLY A 163 -17.39 -3.15 5.42
N VAL A 164 -17.47 -4.46 5.71
CA VAL A 164 -17.37 -4.98 7.09
C VAL A 164 -15.92 -4.89 7.60
N ASN A 165 -14.96 -5.24 6.74
CA ASN A 165 -13.54 -5.10 7.07
C ASN A 165 -13.15 -3.63 7.31
N ARG A 166 -13.70 -2.71 6.52
CA ARG A 166 -13.51 -1.27 6.69
C ARG A 166 -14.06 -0.80 8.03
N LEU A 167 -15.28 -1.16 8.39
CA LEU A 167 -15.88 -0.79 9.67
C LEU A 167 -15.02 -1.31 10.83
N THR A 168 -14.71 -2.60 10.82
CA THR A 168 -13.87 -3.24 11.84
C THR A 168 -12.48 -2.57 11.96
N PHE A 169 -11.89 -2.15 10.84
CA PHE A 169 -10.61 -1.46 10.84
C PHE A 169 -10.70 -0.12 11.58
N PHE A 170 -11.72 0.70 11.29
CA PHE A 170 -11.91 1.98 11.99
C PHE A 170 -12.32 1.79 13.45
N ASP A 171 -13.11 0.77 13.78
CA ASP A 171 -13.46 0.44 15.16
C ASP A 171 -12.22 0.10 16.00
N GLN A 172 -11.27 -0.66 15.44
CA GLN A 172 -10.01 -0.96 16.14
C GLN A 172 -9.07 0.25 16.25
N LEU A 173 -9.12 1.19 15.30
CA LEU A 173 -8.41 2.46 15.45
C LEU A 173 -9.04 3.32 16.56
N ALA A 174 -10.36 3.32 16.69
CA ALA A 174 -11.05 4.00 17.79
C ALA A 174 -10.67 3.39 19.14
N GLU A 175 -10.71 2.05 19.24
CA GLU A 175 -10.29 1.31 20.43
C GLU A 175 -8.83 1.64 20.81
N LEU A 176 -7.92 1.64 19.83
CA LEU A 176 -6.51 1.97 20.07
C LEU A 176 -6.35 3.36 20.71
N ILE A 177 -7.07 4.35 20.18
CA ILE A 177 -7.09 5.70 20.73
C ILE A 177 -7.74 5.69 22.13
N ASP A 178 -8.83 4.97 22.37
CA ASP A 178 -9.43 4.96 23.71
C ASP A 178 -8.55 4.27 24.76
N VAL A 179 -7.82 3.21 24.38
CA VAL A 179 -6.96 2.44 25.29
C VAL A 179 -5.68 3.18 25.66
N PHE A 180 -5.06 3.92 24.74
CA PHE A 180 -3.74 4.53 24.95
C PHE A 180 -3.77 6.06 24.84
N SER A 181 -3.94 6.76 25.95
CA SER A 181 -4.04 8.23 26.00
C SER A 181 -2.85 8.98 25.39
N ASP A 182 -1.66 8.38 25.39
CA ASP A 182 -0.42 8.95 24.83
C ASP A 182 -0.14 8.52 23.36
N PHE A 183 -1.03 7.71 22.77
CA PHE A 183 -0.98 7.32 21.37
C PHE A 183 -1.65 8.36 20.47
N ARG A 184 -1.00 8.67 19.36
CA ARG A 184 -1.42 9.67 18.37
C ARG A 184 -1.44 9.07 16.98
N LEU A 185 -2.41 9.48 16.19
CA LEU A 185 -2.65 8.97 14.84
C LEU A 185 -2.61 10.12 13.82
N VAL A 186 -1.81 9.94 12.78
CA VAL A 186 -1.76 10.83 11.62
C VAL A 186 -2.34 10.08 10.42
N LEU A 187 -3.49 10.53 9.93
CA LEU A 187 -4.21 9.91 8.81
C LEU A 187 -4.02 10.73 7.55
N CYS A 188 -3.42 10.15 6.51
CA CYS A 188 -3.22 10.86 5.24
C CYS A 188 -4.28 10.45 4.20
N VAL A 189 -4.98 11.43 3.66
CA VAL A 189 -5.97 11.26 2.59
C VAL A 189 -5.84 12.33 1.51
N ARG A 190 -6.48 12.09 0.36
CA ARG A 190 -6.66 13.10 -0.69
C ARG A 190 -7.90 13.94 -0.38
N ASP A 191 -7.94 15.18 -0.87
CA ASP A 191 -9.09 16.07 -0.64
C ASP A 191 -10.42 15.46 -1.08
N GLU A 192 -10.42 14.73 -2.19
CA GLU A 192 -11.61 14.05 -2.71
C GLU A 192 -12.14 12.92 -1.82
N SER A 193 -11.28 12.35 -0.97
CA SER A 193 -11.64 11.27 -0.06
C SER A 193 -11.95 11.77 1.36
N LEU A 194 -11.73 13.06 1.65
CA LEU A 194 -11.95 13.64 2.97
C LEU A 194 -13.42 13.53 3.43
N PRO A 195 -14.44 13.88 2.62
CA PRO A 195 -15.84 13.78 3.06
C PRO A 195 -16.27 12.34 3.38
N ALA A 196 -15.71 11.36 2.67
CA ALA A 196 -16.01 9.95 2.91
C ALA A 196 -15.28 9.40 4.15
N LEU A 197 -14.22 10.06 4.61
CA LEU A 197 -13.49 9.73 5.83
C LEU A 197 -14.15 10.34 7.09
N GLU A 198 -14.78 11.51 6.97
CA GLU A 198 -15.38 12.27 8.08
C GLU A 198 -16.23 11.44 9.05
N PRO A 199 -17.16 10.57 8.60
CA PRO A 199 -18.00 9.79 9.53
C PRO A 199 -17.20 8.86 10.43
N PHE A 200 -16.09 8.30 9.93
CA PHE A 200 -15.24 7.39 10.70
C PHE A 200 -14.34 8.13 11.68
N VAL A 201 -13.85 9.30 11.27
CA VAL A 201 -12.97 10.11 12.12
C VAL A 201 -13.75 10.77 13.25
N ALA A 202 -15.01 11.14 13.02
CA ALA A 202 -15.90 11.67 14.06
C ALA A 202 -16.14 10.68 15.23
N THR A 203 -15.96 9.38 14.98
CA THR A 203 -16.13 8.32 15.99
C THR A 203 -14.82 7.87 16.63
N LEU A 204 -13.66 8.39 16.20
CA LEU A 204 -12.36 8.04 16.80
C LEU A 204 -12.22 8.66 18.20
N GLY A 205 -12.71 7.92 19.20
CA GLY A 205 -12.51 8.16 20.62
C GLY A 205 -13.15 9.43 21.19
N GLY A 206 -14.17 9.99 20.56
CA GLY A 206 -14.86 11.20 21.03
C GLY A 206 -14.01 12.48 21.04
N HIS A 207 -12.82 12.45 20.43
CA HIS A 207 -11.94 13.61 20.30
C HIS A 207 -12.17 14.25 18.92
N ALA A 208 -12.28 15.58 18.87
CA ALA A 208 -12.31 16.29 17.59
C ALA A 208 -10.98 16.08 16.88
N ALA A 209 -11.00 15.38 15.74
CA ALA A 209 -9.82 15.27 14.91
C ALA A 209 -9.49 16.61 14.28
N MET A 210 -8.23 16.98 14.31
CA MET A 210 -7.77 18.20 13.66
C MET A 210 -7.40 17.91 12.21
N THR A 211 -7.87 18.75 11.30
CA THR A 211 -7.48 18.68 9.89
C THR A 211 -6.28 19.57 9.62
N PHE A 212 -5.37 19.09 8.77
CA PHE A 212 -4.20 19.83 8.32
C PHE A 212 -4.12 19.77 6.80
N GLY A 213 -4.38 20.92 6.16
CA GLY A 213 -4.40 21.04 4.71
C GLY A 213 -3.01 21.33 4.15
N VAL A 214 -2.49 20.43 3.32
CA VAL A 214 -1.24 20.64 2.59
C VAL A 214 -1.52 21.36 1.28
N SER A 215 -1.11 22.62 1.21
CA SER A 215 -1.24 23.48 0.03
C SER A 215 -0.04 23.35 -0.92
N ARG A 216 -0.18 23.82 -2.16
CA ARG A 216 0.95 23.96 -3.10
C ARG A 216 2.04 24.90 -2.53
N LEU A 217 3.27 24.77 -3.01
CA LEU A 217 4.39 25.57 -2.50
C LEU A 217 4.19 27.05 -2.84
N ALA A 218 4.30 27.91 -1.82
CA ALA A 218 4.45 29.34 -2.04
C ALA A 218 5.78 29.63 -2.76
N PRO A 219 5.95 30.79 -3.43
CA PRO A 219 7.16 31.09 -4.19
C PRO A 219 8.44 31.00 -3.35
N HIS A 220 8.41 31.47 -2.10
CA HIS A 220 9.57 31.39 -1.20
C HIS A 220 9.87 29.94 -0.78
N GLU A 221 8.86 29.10 -0.59
CA GLU A 221 9.01 27.67 -0.29
C GLU A 221 9.62 26.93 -1.49
N ALA A 222 9.09 27.17 -2.70
CA ALA A 222 9.60 26.60 -3.94
C ALA A 222 11.05 27.03 -4.20
N PHE A 223 11.39 28.30 -3.93
CA PHE A 223 12.77 28.80 -4.01
C PHE A 223 13.72 27.99 -3.11
N GLN A 224 13.32 27.74 -1.85
CA GLN A 224 14.12 26.93 -0.93
C GLN A 224 14.27 25.49 -1.42
N ALA A 225 13.20 24.90 -1.96
CA ALA A 225 13.21 23.55 -2.54
C ALA A 225 14.08 23.43 -3.80
N ILE A 226 14.34 24.54 -4.50
CA ILE A 226 15.27 24.61 -5.64
C ILE A 226 16.71 24.73 -5.15
N LEU A 227 16.99 25.74 -4.32
CA LEU A 227 18.35 26.17 -4.00
C LEU A 227 19.03 25.25 -2.98
N ALA A 228 18.37 25.00 -1.85
CA ALA A 228 19.00 24.39 -0.68
C ALA A 228 19.49 22.94 -0.89
N PRO A 229 18.80 22.06 -1.66
CA PRO A 229 19.30 20.70 -1.90
C PRO A 229 20.67 20.62 -2.58
N THR A 230 21.13 21.68 -3.25
CA THR A 230 22.47 21.70 -3.87
C THR A 230 23.61 21.71 -2.85
N ALA A 231 23.34 22.10 -1.60
CA ALA A 231 24.36 22.15 -0.56
C ALA A 231 24.99 20.77 -0.31
N GLY A 232 26.33 20.71 -0.32
CA GLY A 232 27.07 19.47 -0.04
C GLY A 232 27.17 18.48 -1.21
N THR A 233 26.66 18.83 -2.39
CA THR A 233 26.71 17.98 -3.60
C THR A 233 27.98 18.15 -4.44
N GLY A 234 28.85 19.09 -4.08
CA GLY A 234 30.00 19.52 -4.90
C GLY A 234 29.63 20.55 -5.97
N ARG A 235 28.35 20.83 -6.20
CA ARG A 235 27.87 21.98 -6.97
C ARG A 235 27.12 22.94 -6.05
N SER A 236 27.21 24.22 -6.36
CA SER A 236 26.40 25.27 -5.75
C SER A 236 25.50 25.90 -6.81
N MET A 237 24.43 26.57 -6.38
CA MET A 237 23.54 27.34 -7.26
C MET A 237 23.43 28.76 -6.74
N SER A 238 23.46 29.76 -7.63
CA SER A 238 23.33 31.15 -7.24
C SER A 238 21.87 31.50 -6.96
N VAL A 239 21.64 32.56 -6.18
CA VAL A 239 20.28 33.07 -5.91
C VAL A 239 19.58 33.43 -7.22
N ASP A 240 20.26 34.15 -8.12
CA ASP A 240 19.70 34.55 -9.41
C ASP A 240 19.34 33.35 -10.30
N ALA A 241 20.12 32.26 -10.26
CA ALA A 241 19.82 31.03 -10.98
C ALA A 241 18.54 30.37 -10.45
N ALA A 242 18.40 30.28 -9.12
CA ALA A 242 17.22 29.71 -8.50
C ALA A 242 15.96 30.56 -8.77
N GLU A 243 16.08 31.89 -8.76
CA GLU A 243 14.98 32.80 -9.12
C GLU A 243 14.58 32.66 -10.59
N GLU A 244 15.55 32.55 -11.51
CA GLU A 244 15.29 32.35 -12.93
C GLU A 244 14.57 31.03 -13.19
N LEU A 245 15.02 29.94 -12.56
CA LEU A 245 14.36 28.64 -12.69
C LEU A 245 12.95 28.67 -12.11
N LEU A 246 12.75 29.29 -10.94
CA LEU A 246 11.43 29.45 -10.34
C LEU A 246 10.48 30.26 -11.24
N ARG A 247 10.98 31.33 -11.86
CA ARG A 247 10.22 32.14 -12.82
C ARG A 247 9.79 31.29 -14.02
N ALA A 248 10.68 30.46 -14.56
CA ALA A 248 10.38 29.55 -15.67
C ALA A 248 9.34 28.48 -15.30
N ILE A 249 9.42 27.92 -14.09
CA ILE A 249 8.44 26.95 -13.56
C ILE A 249 7.05 27.58 -13.46
N ARG A 250 6.96 28.82 -12.95
CA ARG A 250 5.70 29.54 -12.70
C ARG A 250 5.06 30.14 -13.95
N SER A 251 5.79 30.25 -15.06
CA SER A 251 5.34 30.96 -16.26
C SER A 251 4.31 30.16 -17.05
N GLU A 252 3.02 30.49 -16.91
CA GLU A 252 1.95 29.90 -17.70
C GLU A 252 1.69 30.70 -18.99
N THR A 253 1.53 30.01 -20.12
CA THR A 253 1.07 30.63 -21.37
C THR A 253 -0.46 30.73 -21.36
N ALA A 254 -0.99 31.88 -20.98
CA ALA A 254 -2.43 32.14 -21.05
C ALA A 254 -2.90 32.27 -22.51
N THR A 255 -3.77 31.37 -22.97
CA THR A 255 -4.54 31.54 -24.22
C THR A 255 -5.82 32.31 -23.91
N GLY A 256 -5.74 33.64 -23.91
CA GLY A 256 -6.93 34.50 -23.94
C GLY A 256 -7.57 34.55 -25.33
N ALA A 257 -8.85 34.90 -25.41
CA ALA A 257 -9.63 35.03 -26.65
C ALA A 257 -9.07 36.08 -27.65
N PHE A 258 -8.12 36.91 -27.21
CA PHE A 258 -7.39 37.85 -28.05
C PHE A 258 -5.89 37.55 -27.97
N ALA A 259 -5.28 37.34 -29.14
CA ALA A 259 -3.94 36.79 -29.36
C ALA A 259 -2.77 37.66 -28.84
N THR A 260 -2.69 37.89 -27.54
CA THR A 260 -1.47 38.35 -26.86
C THR A 260 -1.08 37.34 -25.79
N ARG A 261 -0.08 36.50 -26.09
CA ARG A 261 0.53 35.56 -25.13
C ARG A 261 1.38 36.37 -24.14
N ARG A 262 0.78 36.86 -23.05
CA ARG A 262 1.57 37.33 -21.90
C ARG A 262 1.72 36.18 -20.91
N PRO A 263 2.95 35.90 -20.42
CA PRO A 263 3.15 34.90 -19.38
C PRO A 263 2.47 35.39 -18.09
N VAL A 264 1.62 34.53 -17.51
CA VAL A 264 1.03 34.76 -16.18
C VAL A 264 1.81 33.89 -15.20
N LEU A 265 2.31 34.48 -14.11
CA LEU A 265 3.03 33.72 -13.10
C LEU A 265 2.04 33.11 -12.11
N ALA A 266 2.03 31.79 -12.00
CA ALA A 266 1.22 31.08 -11.00
C ALA A 266 1.56 31.54 -9.57
N GLU A 267 0.56 31.71 -8.72
CA GLU A 267 0.75 32.17 -7.33
C GLU A 267 1.37 31.10 -6.42
N ALA A 268 1.17 29.81 -6.75
CA ALA A 268 1.73 28.67 -6.05
C ALA A 268 2.18 27.59 -7.05
N VAL A 269 3.06 26.69 -6.61
CA VAL A 269 3.71 25.71 -7.48
C VAL A 269 3.51 24.29 -6.94
N GLU A 270 3.13 23.36 -7.81
CA GLU A 270 3.13 21.93 -7.45
C GLU A 270 4.57 21.43 -7.21
N PRO A 271 4.89 20.76 -6.08
CA PRO A 271 6.24 20.25 -5.81
C PRO A 271 6.82 19.36 -6.91
N VAL A 272 5.97 18.58 -7.58
CA VAL A 272 6.40 17.72 -8.70
C VAL A 272 7.01 18.54 -9.85
N LEU A 273 6.50 19.74 -10.14
CA LEU A 273 7.06 20.62 -11.17
C LEU A 273 8.46 21.10 -10.80
N VAL A 274 8.67 21.44 -9.52
CA VAL A 274 9.99 21.82 -9.02
C VAL A 274 10.97 20.67 -9.22
N GLN A 275 10.58 19.45 -8.88
CA GLN A 275 11.44 18.27 -9.04
C GLN A 275 11.75 17.96 -10.51
N ILE A 276 10.74 17.99 -11.39
CA ILE A 276 10.93 17.76 -12.84
C ILE A 276 11.92 18.77 -13.42
N ALA A 277 11.72 20.07 -13.14
CA ALA A 277 12.57 21.12 -13.69
C ALA A 277 14.01 21.06 -13.13
N CYS A 278 14.16 20.85 -11.82
CA CYS A 278 15.47 20.75 -11.19
C CYS A 278 16.25 19.52 -11.64
N GLN A 279 15.59 18.37 -11.81
CA GLN A 279 16.21 17.15 -12.31
C GLN A 279 16.65 17.31 -13.77
N ALA A 280 15.81 17.95 -14.60
CA ALA A 280 16.15 18.25 -16.00
C ALA A 280 17.36 19.19 -16.10
N LEU A 281 17.38 20.27 -15.31
CA LEU A 281 18.54 21.15 -15.20
C LEU A 281 19.78 20.34 -14.79
N TRP A 282 19.71 19.62 -13.67
CA TRP A 282 20.85 18.89 -13.12
C TRP A 282 21.48 17.91 -14.11
N ALA A 283 20.64 17.20 -14.88
CA ALA A 283 21.07 16.25 -15.90
C ALA A 283 21.66 16.93 -17.15
N ALA A 284 21.23 18.15 -17.48
CA ALA A 284 21.70 18.90 -18.64
C ALA A 284 23.02 19.64 -18.41
N LEU A 285 23.43 19.81 -17.15
CA LEU A 285 24.64 20.55 -16.77
C LEU A 285 25.93 19.75 -17.01
N PRO A 286 27.03 20.41 -17.46
CA PRO A 286 28.35 19.79 -17.58
C PRO A 286 28.85 19.17 -16.28
N VAL A 287 29.58 18.05 -16.36
CA VAL A 287 30.04 17.28 -15.19
C VAL A 287 30.97 18.08 -14.28
N ASP A 288 31.82 18.92 -14.87
CA ASP A 288 32.85 19.75 -14.23
C ASP A 288 32.32 21.10 -13.68
N LEU A 289 31.06 21.44 -13.93
CA LEU A 289 30.46 22.67 -13.44
C LEU A 289 30.25 22.61 -11.91
N THR A 290 30.84 23.57 -11.19
CA THR A 290 30.76 23.69 -9.72
C THR A 290 29.84 24.80 -9.22
N MET A 291 29.55 25.79 -10.07
CA MET A 291 28.66 26.92 -9.77
C MET A 291 27.63 27.02 -10.89
N ILE A 292 26.34 26.93 -10.56
CA ILE A 292 25.22 27.10 -11.48
C ILE A 292 24.73 28.54 -11.39
N ASP A 293 24.85 29.29 -12.48
CA ASP A 293 24.37 30.67 -12.58
C ASP A 293 23.08 30.82 -13.43
N ALA A 294 22.56 32.04 -13.54
CA ALA A 294 21.34 32.30 -14.30
C ALA A 294 21.50 32.10 -15.81
N ASP A 295 22.71 32.25 -16.34
CA ASP A 295 23.02 31.99 -17.74
C ASP A 295 23.00 30.48 -18.03
N ASP A 296 23.50 29.66 -17.11
CA ASP A 296 23.41 28.21 -17.20
C ASP A 296 21.95 27.75 -17.25
N VAL A 297 21.09 28.32 -16.39
CA VAL A 297 19.65 28.03 -16.39
C VAL A 297 19.02 28.39 -17.74
N ARG A 298 19.31 29.58 -18.28
CA ARG A 298 18.78 30.01 -19.60
C ARG A 298 19.26 29.15 -20.76
N ARG A 299 20.50 28.67 -20.72
CA ARG A 299 21.12 27.90 -21.81
C ARG A 299 20.69 26.43 -21.78
N HIS A 300 20.50 25.86 -20.59
CA HIS A 300 20.36 24.41 -20.42
C HIS A 300 18.95 23.95 -20.03
N VAL A 301 18.07 24.83 -19.53
CA VAL A 301 16.75 24.41 -19.05
C VAL A 301 15.64 24.75 -20.05
N ASP A 302 15.03 23.70 -20.58
CA ASP A 302 13.72 23.75 -21.23
C ASP A 302 12.68 23.12 -20.30
N VAL A 303 11.98 23.95 -19.52
CA VAL A 303 10.97 23.48 -18.56
C VAL A 303 9.78 22.83 -19.28
N ASP A 304 9.32 23.40 -20.39
CA ASP A 304 8.18 22.86 -21.14
C ASP A 304 8.56 21.52 -21.79
N GLY A 305 9.78 21.41 -22.33
CA GLY A 305 10.34 20.15 -22.82
C GLY A 305 10.49 19.11 -21.71
N ALA A 306 10.94 19.49 -20.51
CA ALA A 306 11.05 18.60 -19.36
C ALA A 306 9.67 18.08 -18.90
N ILE A 307 8.66 18.94 -18.84
CA ILE A 307 7.28 18.55 -18.55
C ILE A 307 6.76 17.63 -19.66
N GLY A 308 6.98 17.95 -20.94
CA GLY A 308 6.56 17.12 -22.07
C GLY A 308 7.17 15.72 -22.03
N ALA A 309 8.47 15.63 -21.72
CA ALA A 309 9.17 14.36 -21.54
C ALA A 309 8.59 13.55 -20.36
N PHE A 310 8.32 14.21 -19.23
CA PHE A 310 7.67 13.59 -18.08
C PHE A 310 6.28 13.03 -18.43
N LEU A 311 5.43 13.83 -19.08
CA LEU A 311 4.09 13.41 -19.50
C LEU A 311 4.16 12.25 -20.50
N ALA A 312 5.07 12.30 -21.47
CA ALA A 312 5.23 11.26 -22.48
C ALA A 312 5.69 9.94 -21.85
N ALA A 313 6.63 10.01 -20.91
CA ALA A 313 7.10 8.86 -20.16
C ALA A 313 5.97 8.26 -19.31
N ALA A 314 5.24 9.09 -18.55
CA ALA A 314 4.14 8.63 -17.71
C ALA A 314 2.99 8.01 -18.53
N VAL A 315 2.59 8.62 -19.65
CA VAL A 315 1.56 8.07 -20.55
C VAL A 315 2.00 6.76 -21.19
N THR A 316 3.26 6.68 -21.64
CA THR A 316 3.80 5.45 -22.24
C THR A 316 3.83 4.32 -21.22
N GLU A 317 4.31 4.61 -20.01
CA GLU A 317 4.39 3.64 -18.93
C GLU A 317 3.00 3.16 -18.49
N VAL A 318 2.05 4.07 -18.25
CA VAL A 318 0.67 3.69 -17.88
C VAL A 318 0.00 2.90 -18.99
N ALA A 319 0.22 3.29 -20.25
CA ALA A 319 -0.33 2.56 -21.38
C ALA A 319 0.19 1.12 -21.44
N ASP A 320 1.49 0.93 -21.25
CA ASP A 320 2.12 -0.39 -21.18
C ASP A 320 1.60 -1.20 -19.97
N LEU A 321 1.55 -0.60 -18.78
CA LEU A 321 1.11 -1.26 -17.54
C LEU A 321 -0.37 -1.62 -17.52
N CYS A 322 -1.24 -0.79 -18.10
CA CYS A 322 -2.67 -1.07 -18.17
C CYS A 322 -3.06 -1.84 -19.45
N GLY A 323 -2.13 -2.03 -20.39
CA GLY A 323 -2.38 -2.67 -21.68
C GLY A 323 -3.38 -1.90 -22.54
N VAL A 324 -3.22 -0.57 -22.61
CA VAL A 324 -3.99 0.34 -23.46
C VAL A 324 -3.08 1.00 -24.49
N SER A 325 -3.66 1.61 -25.53
CA SER A 325 -2.88 2.26 -26.59
C SER A 325 -2.28 3.59 -26.09
N ALA A 326 -0.95 3.71 -26.10
CA ALA A 326 -0.25 4.92 -25.69
C ALA A 326 -0.61 6.15 -26.54
N PRO A 327 -0.72 6.06 -27.89
CA PRO A 327 -1.22 7.17 -28.70
C PRO A 327 -2.65 7.59 -28.31
N ARG A 328 -3.57 6.63 -28.11
CA ARG A 328 -4.94 6.95 -27.69
C ARG A 328 -4.98 7.61 -26.31
N LEU A 329 -4.17 7.14 -25.37
CA LEU A 329 -4.09 7.75 -24.04
C LEU A 329 -3.49 9.16 -24.09
N GLY A 330 -2.51 9.38 -24.98
CA GLY A 330 -1.96 10.71 -25.25
C GLY A 330 -2.98 11.66 -25.89
N ASP A 331 -3.73 11.19 -26.89
CA ASP A 331 -4.81 11.96 -27.53
C ASP A 331 -5.92 12.30 -26.52
N TRP A 332 -6.26 11.35 -25.65
CA TRP A 332 -7.16 11.60 -24.52
C TRP A 332 -6.61 12.69 -23.58
N LEU A 333 -5.33 12.64 -23.21
CA LEU A 333 -4.72 13.64 -22.32
C LEU A 333 -4.73 15.06 -22.92
N ARG A 334 -4.67 15.19 -24.25
CA ARG A 334 -4.75 16.50 -24.95
C ARG A 334 -6.10 17.19 -24.77
N VAL A 335 -7.17 16.40 -24.65
CA VAL A 335 -8.54 16.93 -24.51
C VAL A 335 -8.95 17.15 -23.05
N VAL A 336 -8.17 16.64 -22.09
CA VAL A 336 -8.38 16.91 -20.65
C VAL A 336 -8.06 18.39 -20.37
N ALA A 337 -9.09 19.17 -20.02
CA ALA A 337 -8.95 20.58 -19.72
C ALA A 337 -8.23 20.81 -18.37
N PRO A 338 -7.37 21.84 -18.25
CA PRO A 338 -6.97 22.38 -16.94
C PRO A 338 -8.11 23.29 -16.43
N GLY A 339 -8.75 22.95 -15.32
CA GLY A 339 -9.83 23.79 -14.76
C GLY A 339 -10.84 23.03 -13.90
N GLN A 340 -11.92 23.69 -13.50
CA GLN A 340 -13.03 23.04 -12.79
C GLN A 340 -13.82 22.12 -13.73
N PRO A 341 -14.40 21.01 -13.21
CA PRO A 341 -15.30 20.15 -13.99
C PRO A 341 -16.49 20.97 -14.51
N GLY A 342 -16.65 21.06 -15.84
CA GLY A 342 -17.79 21.72 -16.49
C GLY A 342 -17.48 22.74 -17.59
N GLU A 343 -16.24 23.24 -17.71
CA GLU A 343 -15.90 24.27 -18.73
C GLU A 343 -15.41 23.72 -20.09
N SER A 344 -15.69 22.45 -20.42
CA SER A 344 -15.24 21.87 -21.70
C SER A 344 -16.30 21.97 -22.81
N PRO A 345 -16.05 22.68 -23.92
CA PRO A 345 -16.88 22.59 -25.12
C PRO A 345 -16.56 21.29 -25.86
N GLY A 346 -17.54 20.39 -25.98
CA GLY A 346 -17.51 19.31 -26.99
C GLY A 346 -17.14 17.90 -26.50
N TRP A 347 -17.51 17.51 -25.27
CA TRP A 347 -17.42 16.13 -24.80
C TRP A 347 -18.18 15.15 -25.74
N ARG A 348 -17.55 14.01 -26.09
CA ARG A 348 -18.14 12.85 -26.80
C ARG A 348 -17.95 11.58 -25.93
N PRO A 349 -18.78 10.52 -26.10
CA PRO A 349 -19.43 9.75 -25.02
C PRO A 349 -18.51 8.81 -24.20
N GLU A 350 -19.10 8.16 -23.17
CA GLU A 350 -18.50 7.22 -22.20
C GLU A 350 -17.53 6.16 -22.78
N GLU A 351 -17.61 5.87 -24.09
CA GLU A 351 -16.82 4.88 -24.82
C GLU A 351 -15.32 5.24 -24.98
N GLU A 352 -14.94 6.52 -24.80
CA GLU A 352 -13.54 6.98 -24.90
C GLU A 352 -12.86 7.23 -23.54
N ARG A 353 -13.57 7.01 -22.41
CA ARG A 353 -13.05 7.29 -21.08
C ARG A 353 -12.13 6.16 -20.60
N PRO A 354 -10.91 6.44 -20.12
CA PRO A 354 -10.04 5.41 -19.56
C PRO A 354 -10.69 4.69 -18.37
N SER A 355 -10.31 3.42 -18.17
CA SER A 355 -10.75 2.63 -17.02
C SER A 355 -10.35 3.28 -15.70
N ALA A 356 -11.02 2.90 -14.60
CA ALA A 356 -10.67 3.39 -13.26
C ALA A 356 -9.20 3.09 -12.90
N SER A 357 -8.67 1.94 -13.32
CA SER A 357 -7.26 1.56 -13.15
C SER A 357 -6.30 2.49 -13.90
N VAL A 358 -6.61 2.88 -15.14
CA VAL A 358 -5.80 3.85 -15.90
C VAL A 358 -5.85 5.23 -15.25
N ILE A 359 -7.03 5.70 -14.84
CA ILE A 359 -7.17 7.00 -14.16
C ILE A 359 -6.36 7.00 -12.86
N ARG A 360 -6.48 5.96 -12.03
CA ARG A 360 -5.69 5.82 -10.80
C ARG A 360 -4.19 5.84 -11.07
N ALA A 361 -3.73 5.07 -12.06
CA ALA A 361 -2.32 5.01 -12.42
C ALA A 361 -1.74 6.37 -12.89
N LEU A 362 -2.55 7.19 -13.57
CA LEU A 362 -2.18 8.55 -13.96
C LEU A 362 -2.19 9.53 -12.77
N VAL A 363 -3.11 9.37 -11.80
CA VAL A 363 -3.11 10.18 -10.57
C VAL A 363 -1.89 9.86 -9.71
N ASP A 364 -1.54 8.57 -9.58
CA ASP A 364 -0.39 8.09 -8.81
C ASP A 364 0.94 8.54 -9.44
N ARG A 365 0.96 8.75 -10.76
CA ARG A 365 2.09 9.35 -11.50
C ARG A 365 2.02 10.88 -11.62
N HIS A 366 1.12 11.52 -10.88
CA HIS A 366 1.01 12.99 -10.83
C HIS A 366 0.77 13.65 -12.20
N VAL A 367 0.02 12.98 -13.09
CA VAL A 367 -0.37 13.53 -14.40
C VAL A 367 -1.69 14.28 -14.32
N ILE A 368 -2.68 13.67 -13.66
CA ILE A 368 -4.05 14.18 -13.51
C ILE A 368 -4.46 14.22 -12.05
N ARG A 369 -5.58 14.89 -11.78
CA ARG A 369 -6.30 14.86 -10.50
C ARG A 369 -7.81 14.69 -10.75
N VAL A 370 -8.52 14.13 -9.78
CA VAL A 370 -9.98 14.03 -9.79
C VAL A 370 -10.54 15.06 -8.82
N ALA A 371 -11.53 15.83 -9.24
CA ALA A 371 -12.09 16.88 -8.39
C ALA A 371 -12.84 16.28 -7.17
N PRO A 372 -12.73 16.91 -5.98
CA PRO A 372 -13.44 16.47 -4.79
C PRO A 372 -14.97 16.60 -4.93
N PRO A 373 -15.75 15.90 -4.09
CA PRO A 373 -17.14 16.21 -3.82
C PRO A 373 -17.32 17.66 -3.38
N THR A 374 -17.94 18.49 -4.22
CA THR A 374 -18.47 19.78 -3.80
C THR A 374 -19.89 19.57 -3.27
N SER A 375 -20.23 20.20 -2.14
CA SER A 375 -21.53 20.09 -1.48
C SER A 375 -22.71 20.51 -2.37
N ASP A 376 -22.45 21.36 -3.37
CA ASP A 376 -23.48 22.07 -4.13
C ASP A 376 -23.68 21.54 -5.57
N ALA A 377 -22.89 20.54 -6.00
CA ALA A 377 -23.01 19.98 -7.35
C ALA A 377 -23.72 18.62 -7.32
N PRO A 378 -24.81 18.42 -8.11
CA PRO A 378 -25.46 17.12 -8.19
C PRO A 378 -24.47 16.05 -8.66
N GLU A 379 -24.53 14.85 -8.06
CA GLU A 379 -23.70 13.73 -8.49
C GLU A 379 -23.96 13.45 -9.97
N PRO A 380 -22.91 13.38 -10.80
CA PRO A 380 -23.08 13.03 -12.20
C PRO A 380 -23.68 11.62 -12.31
N PRO A 381 -24.55 11.36 -13.31
CA PRO A 381 -25.07 10.01 -13.54
C PRO A 381 -23.90 9.03 -13.70
N GLY A 382 -23.88 7.96 -12.88
CA GLY A 382 -22.78 7.00 -12.81
C GLY A 382 -21.66 7.32 -11.80
N GLY A 383 -21.77 8.39 -11.01
CA GLY A 383 -20.90 8.69 -9.86
C GLY A 383 -19.44 9.05 -10.19
N ARG A 384 -19.05 9.15 -11.47
CA ARG A 384 -17.65 9.36 -11.90
C ARG A 384 -17.38 10.80 -12.35
N ARG A 385 -16.67 11.57 -11.51
CA ARG A 385 -16.24 12.96 -11.77
C ARG A 385 -15.11 13.06 -12.79
N ASP A 386 -15.11 14.11 -13.59
CA ASP A 386 -14.14 14.27 -14.68
C ASP A 386 -12.73 14.60 -14.16
N PRO A 387 -11.70 13.89 -14.66
CA PRO A 387 -10.33 14.20 -14.32
C PRO A 387 -9.88 15.51 -14.99
N THR A 388 -8.95 16.19 -14.36
CA THR A 388 -8.33 17.43 -14.86
C THR A 388 -6.83 17.29 -14.81
N LEU A 389 -6.09 18.04 -15.63
CA LEU A 389 -4.63 18.07 -15.54
C LEU A 389 -4.21 18.52 -14.13
N LEU A 390 -3.13 17.94 -13.61
CA LEU A 390 -2.65 18.27 -12.26
C LEU A 390 -2.35 19.77 -12.13
N SER A 391 -1.70 20.35 -13.14
CA SER A 391 -1.28 21.75 -13.17
C SER A 391 -1.63 22.42 -14.50
N GLY A 392 -1.86 23.73 -14.47
CA GLY A 392 -2.05 24.55 -15.68
C GLY A 392 -0.82 24.51 -16.60
N ARG A 393 0.39 24.38 -16.02
CA ARG A 393 1.65 24.24 -16.77
C ARG A 393 1.72 22.99 -17.64
N PHE A 394 0.89 21.98 -17.41
CA PHE A 394 0.82 20.81 -18.26
C PHE A 394 0.08 21.05 -19.58
N ARG A 395 -0.72 22.13 -19.71
CA ARG A 395 -1.58 22.36 -20.88
C ARG A 395 -0.82 22.53 -22.20
N GLY A 396 0.26 23.29 -22.20
CA GLY A 396 1.09 23.49 -23.39
C GLY A 396 1.78 22.19 -23.79
N PRO A 397 2.61 21.62 -22.89
CA PRO A 397 3.29 20.35 -23.13
C PRO A 397 2.35 19.17 -23.45
N SER A 398 1.12 19.14 -22.92
CA SER A 398 0.16 18.08 -23.25
C SER A 398 -0.39 18.21 -24.66
N ARG A 399 -0.61 19.43 -25.18
CA ARG A 399 -1.06 19.67 -26.57
C ARG A 399 -0.02 19.23 -27.59
N ASP A 400 1.24 19.56 -27.31
CA ASP A 400 2.38 19.23 -28.17
C ASP A 400 2.95 17.83 -27.89
N LEU A 401 2.28 17.05 -27.02
CA LEU A 401 2.74 15.75 -26.56
C LEU A 401 2.90 14.76 -27.72
N VAL A 402 4.13 14.37 -28.00
CA VAL A 402 4.43 13.28 -28.95
C VAL A 402 4.62 12.00 -28.16
N VAL A 403 3.60 11.16 -28.15
CA VAL A 403 3.72 9.79 -27.63
C VAL A 403 4.16 8.89 -28.78
N PRO A 404 5.29 8.18 -28.68
CA PRO A 404 5.76 7.31 -29.75
C PRO A 404 4.68 6.29 -30.14
N GLY A 405 4.22 6.33 -31.39
CA GLY A 405 3.33 5.32 -31.94
C GLY A 405 4.10 4.04 -32.22
N GLY A 406 3.72 2.93 -31.60
CA GLY A 406 4.36 1.66 -31.87
C GLY A 406 3.84 0.48 -31.06
N SER A 407 2.78 -0.15 -31.57
CA SER A 407 2.56 -1.60 -31.49
C SER A 407 3.52 -2.31 -32.45
N GLY A 408 4.82 -2.17 -32.22
CA GLY A 408 5.85 -2.88 -32.97
C GLY A 408 6.33 -4.06 -32.13
N ALA A 409 6.02 -5.29 -32.56
CA ALA A 409 6.65 -6.49 -32.04
C ALA A 409 8.18 -6.31 -32.12
N GLY A 410 8.83 -6.09 -30.97
CA GLY A 410 10.28 -5.87 -30.90
C GLY A 410 10.77 -4.68 -30.07
N ARG A 411 9.90 -3.83 -29.49
CA ARG A 411 10.35 -2.88 -28.46
C ARG A 411 10.45 -3.60 -27.10
N PRO A 412 11.58 -3.53 -26.37
CA PRO A 412 11.64 -4.09 -25.03
C PRO A 412 10.59 -3.42 -24.14
N ALA A 413 9.95 -4.21 -23.27
CA ALA A 413 8.99 -3.71 -22.31
C ALA A 413 9.60 -2.52 -21.55
N THR A 414 8.96 -1.36 -21.63
CA THR A 414 9.44 -0.14 -20.95
C THR A 414 9.26 -0.25 -19.44
N ALA A 415 8.28 -1.03 -18.99
CA ALA A 415 8.02 -1.28 -17.58
C ALA A 415 9.11 -2.18 -16.97
N THR A 416 9.64 -1.73 -15.83
CA THR A 416 10.53 -2.56 -15.01
C THR A 416 9.75 -3.72 -14.38
N VAL A 417 10.46 -4.80 -14.02
CA VAL A 417 9.85 -5.93 -13.29
C VAL A 417 9.17 -5.46 -11.99
N SER A 418 9.76 -4.50 -11.28
CA SER A 418 9.15 -3.92 -10.08
C SER A 418 7.80 -3.27 -10.39
N ALA A 419 7.73 -2.44 -11.43
CA ALA A 419 6.51 -1.76 -11.83
C ALA A 419 5.40 -2.74 -12.26
N LEU A 420 5.76 -3.84 -12.95
CA LEU A 420 4.83 -4.90 -13.31
C LEU A 420 4.23 -5.58 -12.07
N LEU A 421 5.09 -5.98 -11.12
CA LEU A 421 4.66 -6.64 -9.88
C LEU A 421 3.83 -5.72 -8.99
N GLU A 422 4.22 -4.45 -8.84
CA GLU A 422 3.47 -3.45 -8.09
C GLU A 422 2.09 -3.18 -8.70
N THR A 423 2.01 -3.12 -10.03
CA THR A 423 0.73 -2.98 -10.73
C THR A 423 -0.14 -4.22 -10.55
N ALA A 424 0.45 -5.42 -10.60
CA ALA A 424 -0.28 -6.66 -10.38
C ALA A 424 -0.87 -6.74 -8.95
N GLU A 425 -0.09 -6.36 -7.94
CA GLU A 425 -0.53 -6.31 -6.54
C GLU A 425 -1.63 -5.28 -6.31
N ALA A 426 -1.48 -4.07 -6.88
CA ALA A 426 -2.50 -3.03 -6.80
C ALA A 426 -3.81 -3.47 -7.47
N ALA A 427 -3.71 -4.10 -8.66
CA ALA A 427 -4.87 -4.63 -9.37
C ALA A 427 -5.57 -5.75 -8.58
N LEU A 428 -4.82 -6.68 -7.96
CA LEU A 428 -5.37 -7.73 -7.10
C LEU A 428 -6.07 -7.16 -5.87
N ALA A 429 -5.51 -6.11 -5.26
CA ALA A 429 -6.13 -5.42 -4.12
C ALA A 429 -7.45 -4.74 -4.51
N ASP A 430 -7.55 -4.24 -5.74
CA ASP A 430 -8.75 -3.63 -6.33
C ASP A 430 -9.74 -4.65 -6.92
N ASP A 431 -9.44 -5.95 -6.84
CA ASP A 431 -10.21 -7.04 -7.44
C ASP A 431 -10.26 -7.02 -8.99
N ASP A 432 -9.34 -6.29 -9.64
CA ASP A 432 -9.11 -6.34 -11.09
C ASP A 432 -8.20 -7.54 -11.44
N LEU A 433 -8.79 -8.74 -11.31
CA LEU A 433 -8.09 -10.01 -11.50
C LEU A 433 -7.46 -10.14 -12.91
N MET A 434 -8.10 -9.54 -13.92
CA MET A 434 -7.62 -9.58 -15.31
C MET A 434 -6.34 -8.77 -15.50
N LEU A 435 -6.29 -7.56 -14.95
CA LEU A 435 -5.08 -6.74 -15.01
C LEU A 435 -3.95 -7.36 -14.18
N ALA A 436 -4.28 -7.88 -12.99
CA ALA A 436 -3.33 -8.57 -12.12
C ALA A 436 -2.68 -9.77 -12.81
N GLU A 437 -3.49 -10.65 -13.42
CA GLU A 437 -3.03 -11.81 -14.18
C GLU A 437 -2.11 -11.40 -15.33
N ARG A 438 -2.54 -10.42 -16.13
CA ARG A 438 -1.78 -9.95 -17.29
C ARG A 438 -0.39 -9.47 -16.90
N GLN A 439 -0.26 -8.66 -15.86
CA GLN A 439 1.04 -8.13 -15.45
C GLN A 439 1.94 -9.20 -14.83
N ALA A 440 1.40 -10.11 -14.02
CA ALA A 440 2.18 -11.21 -13.47
C ALA A 440 2.65 -12.20 -14.57
N LEU A 441 1.82 -12.47 -15.59
CA LEU A 441 2.20 -13.28 -16.74
C LEU A 441 3.35 -12.67 -17.55
N ARG A 442 3.41 -11.34 -17.69
CA ARG A 442 4.53 -10.65 -18.37
C ARG A 442 5.86 -10.89 -17.68
N VAL A 443 5.88 -10.98 -16.35
CA VAL A 443 7.12 -11.24 -15.58
C VAL A 443 7.61 -12.67 -15.82
N VAL A 444 6.72 -13.65 -15.87
CA VAL A 444 7.09 -15.06 -16.12
C VAL A 444 7.29 -15.40 -17.60
N ALA A 445 6.98 -14.48 -18.52
CA ALA A 445 7.10 -14.70 -19.96
C ALA A 445 8.55 -14.72 -20.46
N ASP A 446 9.48 -14.03 -19.76
CA ASP A 446 10.92 -14.09 -20.04
C ASP A 446 11.71 -14.42 -18.76
N PRO A 447 11.79 -15.70 -18.37
CA PRO A 447 12.47 -16.11 -17.14
C PRO A 447 13.97 -15.84 -17.12
N GLN A 448 14.62 -15.62 -18.25
CA GLN A 448 16.07 -15.41 -18.32
C GLN A 448 16.47 -13.95 -18.03
N ALA A 449 15.54 -13.01 -18.22
CA ALA A 449 15.74 -11.59 -17.94
C ALA A 449 15.36 -11.18 -16.50
N VAL A 450 14.86 -12.12 -15.70
CA VAL A 450 14.19 -11.84 -14.41
C VAL A 450 14.86 -12.65 -13.30
N THR A 451 14.95 -12.07 -12.10
CA THR A 451 15.51 -12.82 -10.96
C THR A 451 14.59 -13.97 -10.58
N THR A 452 15.17 -15.07 -10.08
CA THR A 452 14.38 -16.21 -9.62
C THR A 452 13.39 -15.82 -8.50
N ARG A 453 13.76 -14.83 -7.67
CA ARG A 453 12.89 -14.28 -6.63
C ARG A 453 11.67 -13.55 -7.22
N ASP A 454 11.86 -12.75 -8.26
CA ASP A 454 10.77 -12.06 -8.96
C ASP A 454 9.85 -13.04 -9.70
N LEU A 455 10.40 -14.12 -10.27
CA LEU A 455 9.61 -15.22 -10.85
C LEU A 455 8.76 -15.92 -9.79
N GLY A 456 9.34 -16.21 -8.62
CA GLY A 456 8.60 -16.74 -7.47
C GLY A 456 7.47 -15.82 -7.03
N ARG A 457 7.71 -14.51 -6.97
CA ARG A 457 6.70 -13.51 -6.61
C ARG A 457 5.58 -13.44 -7.66
N ALA A 458 5.91 -13.38 -8.94
CA ALA A 458 4.92 -13.37 -10.02
C ALA A 458 4.06 -14.65 -10.03
N ALA A 459 4.67 -15.81 -9.85
CA ALA A 459 3.94 -17.08 -9.77
C ALA A 459 3.03 -17.15 -8.53
N SER A 460 3.47 -16.63 -7.38
CA SER A 460 2.63 -16.53 -6.18
C SER A 460 1.42 -15.62 -6.42
N LEU A 461 1.62 -14.45 -7.04
CA LEU A 461 0.52 -13.54 -7.40
C LEU A 461 -0.47 -14.19 -8.37
N LEU A 462 -0.02 -14.98 -9.34
CA LEU A 462 -0.92 -15.75 -10.21
C LEU A 462 -1.73 -16.78 -9.41
N GLY A 463 -1.11 -17.43 -8.42
CA GLY A 463 -1.81 -18.30 -7.48
C GLY A 463 -2.89 -17.57 -6.71
N ASP A 464 -2.58 -16.37 -6.21
CA ASP A 464 -3.52 -15.51 -5.47
C ASP A 464 -4.69 -15.04 -6.36
N VAL A 465 -4.41 -14.69 -7.61
CA VAL A 465 -5.41 -14.31 -8.62
C VAL A 465 -6.38 -15.47 -8.88
N TYR A 466 -5.87 -16.68 -9.13
CA TYR A 466 -6.72 -17.84 -9.38
C TYR A 466 -7.49 -18.29 -8.13
N PHE A 467 -6.87 -18.18 -6.95
CA PHE A 467 -7.55 -18.43 -5.68
C PHE A 467 -8.74 -17.48 -5.49
N ARG A 468 -8.53 -16.17 -5.69
CA ARG A 468 -9.60 -15.16 -5.67
C ARG A 468 -10.69 -15.43 -6.71
N GLY A 469 -10.30 -15.91 -7.89
CA GLY A 469 -11.22 -16.32 -8.95
C GLY A 469 -11.93 -17.66 -8.74
N GLY A 470 -11.67 -18.38 -7.63
CA GLY A 470 -12.27 -19.68 -7.33
C GLY A 470 -11.69 -20.86 -8.13
N ARG A 471 -10.60 -20.65 -8.89
CA ARG A 471 -9.93 -21.67 -9.72
C ARG A 471 -8.86 -22.38 -8.89
N LEU A 472 -9.29 -23.21 -7.94
CA LEU A 472 -8.41 -23.77 -6.89
C LEU A 472 -7.30 -24.67 -7.43
N ASP A 473 -7.57 -25.48 -8.47
CA ASP A 473 -6.55 -26.37 -9.06
C ASP A 473 -5.41 -25.57 -9.69
N GLU A 474 -5.76 -24.54 -10.46
CA GLU A 474 -4.77 -23.67 -11.11
C GLU A 474 -4.01 -22.81 -10.10
N ALA A 475 -4.68 -22.38 -9.02
CA ALA A 475 -4.02 -21.73 -7.90
C ALA A 475 -2.95 -22.65 -7.29
N GLY A 476 -3.30 -23.92 -7.05
CA GLY A 476 -2.37 -24.93 -6.53
C GLY A 476 -1.14 -25.15 -7.42
N ASP A 477 -1.33 -25.20 -8.74
CA ASP A 477 -0.23 -25.33 -9.70
C ASP A 477 0.68 -24.10 -9.72
N LYS A 478 0.12 -22.89 -9.64
CA LYS A 478 0.91 -21.65 -9.56
C LYS A 478 1.66 -21.52 -8.23
N TYR A 479 1.06 -21.91 -7.11
CA TYR A 479 1.78 -21.96 -5.83
C TYR A 479 2.92 -22.98 -5.84
N ARG A 480 2.73 -24.14 -6.47
CA ARG A 480 3.81 -25.14 -6.63
C ARG A 480 4.95 -24.60 -7.49
N LEU A 481 4.61 -23.91 -8.58
CA LEU A 481 5.60 -23.24 -9.43
C LEU A 481 6.37 -22.16 -8.67
N ALA A 482 5.66 -21.33 -7.90
CA ALA A 482 6.28 -20.32 -7.05
C ALA A 482 7.24 -20.94 -6.02
N ALA A 483 6.85 -22.07 -5.41
CA ALA A 483 7.68 -22.76 -4.43
C ALA A 483 8.98 -23.25 -5.06
N ASN A 484 8.94 -23.77 -6.30
CA ASN A 484 10.15 -24.18 -7.01
C ASN A 484 11.11 -23.00 -7.25
N TYR A 485 10.58 -21.84 -7.66
CA TYR A 485 11.40 -20.64 -7.84
C TYR A 485 12.00 -20.15 -6.52
N TYR A 486 11.23 -20.12 -5.44
CA TYR A 486 11.76 -19.71 -4.14
C TYR A 486 12.75 -20.73 -3.55
N GLU A 487 12.60 -22.03 -3.86
CA GLU A 487 13.58 -23.04 -3.50
C GLU A 487 14.92 -22.77 -4.20
N MET A 488 14.88 -22.48 -5.50
CA MET A 488 16.07 -22.09 -6.26
C MET A 488 16.69 -20.78 -5.74
N ALA A 489 15.84 -19.83 -5.30
CA ALA A 489 16.27 -18.57 -4.68
C ALA A 489 16.70 -18.72 -3.20
N GLN A 490 16.65 -19.94 -2.64
CA GLN A 490 16.96 -20.25 -1.24
C GLN A 490 16.12 -19.47 -0.21
N ASP A 491 14.88 -19.10 -0.58
CA ASP A 491 13.92 -18.48 0.33
C ASP A 491 13.06 -19.55 1.01
N HIS A 492 13.61 -20.17 2.05
CA HIS A 492 12.93 -21.25 2.76
C HIS A 492 11.60 -20.83 3.40
N ALA A 493 11.49 -19.56 3.85
CA ALA A 493 10.28 -19.06 4.48
C ALA A 493 9.15 -18.91 3.46
N ALA A 494 9.42 -18.32 2.29
CA ALA A 494 8.44 -18.21 1.21
C ALA A 494 7.96 -19.60 0.75
N VAL A 495 8.87 -20.57 0.62
CA VAL A 495 8.50 -21.96 0.30
C VAL A 495 7.59 -22.55 1.37
N GLY A 496 7.92 -22.35 2.65
CA GLY A 496 7.08 -22.79 3.77
C GLY A 496 5.65 -22.27 3.65
N TRP A 497 5.46 -20.97 3.41
CA TRP A 497 4.14 -20.36 3.26
C TRP A 497 3.39 -20.85 2.01
N LEU A 498 4.09 -21.14 0.91
CA LEU A 498 3.48 -21.74 -0.28
C LEU A 498 3.04 -23.20 -0.05
N LEU A 499 3.75 -23.95 0.79
CA LEU A 499 3.32 -25.28 1.23
C LEU A 499 2.07 -25.19 2.12
N VAL A 500 1.96 -24.16 2.97
CA VAL A 500 0.73 -23.89 3.73
C VAL A 500 -0.45 -23.62 2.79
N ALA A 501 -0.26 -22.75 1.80
CA ALA A 501 -1.28 -22.45 0.79
C ALA A 501 -1.77 -23.72 0.08
N GLN A 502 -0.84 -24.55 -0.41
CA GLN A 502 -1.15 -25.82 -1.05
C GLN A 502 -1.89 -26.78 -0.10
N GLY A 503 -1.42 -26.91 1.14
CA GLY A 503 -2.04 -27.75 2.15
C GLY A 503 -3.48 -27.35 2.45
N ARG A 504 -3.75 -26.04 2.54
CA ARG A 504 -5.11 -25.52 2.78
C ARG A 504 -6.04 -25.69 1.58
N LEU A 505 -5.57 -25.50 0.35
CA LEU A 505 -6.34 -25.85 -0.85
C LEU A 505 -6.71 -27.34 -0.88
N LEU A 506 -5.79 -28.21 -0.46
CA LEU A 506 -6.06 -29.65 -0.36
C LEU A 506 -7.10 -29.97 0.73
N LEU A 507 -7.14 -29.22 1.83
CA LEU A 507 -8.21 -29.35 2.83
C LEU A 507 -9.57 -28.95 2.26
N GLU A 508 -9.64 -27.85 1.51
CA GLU A 508 -10.88 -27.36 0.88
C GLU A 508 -11.42 -28.35 -0.17
N THR A 509 -10.53 -29.04 -0.88
CA THR A 509 -10.89 -30.07 -1.87
C THR A 509 -11.07 -31.48 -1.28
N GLY A 510 -10.95 -31.64 0.06
CA GLY A 510 -11.15 -32.92 0.76
C GLY A 510 -9.98 -33.91 0.67
N GLN A 511 -8.84 -33.49 0.13
CA GLN A 511 -7.64 -34.31 -0.05
C GLN A 511 -6.75 -34.33 1.20
N TYR A 512 -7.28 -34.87 2.31
CA TYR A 512 -6.66 -34.74 3.64
C TYR A 512 -5.25 -35.34 3.74
N ALA A 513 -4.98 -36.49 3.08
CA ALA A 513 -3.66 -37.09 3.09
C ALA A 513 -2.60 -36.17 2.45
N GLY A 514 -2.92 -35.59 1.29
CA GLY A 514 -2.07 -34.61 0.63
C GLY A 514 -1.87 -33.36 1.50
N ALA A 515 -2.94 -32.87 2.12
CA ALA A 515 -2.87 -31.72 3.02
C ALA A 515 -1.91 -31.95 4.19
N THR A 516 -2.00 -33.11 4.86
CA THR A 516 -1.09 -33.45 5.97
C THR A 516 0.37 -33.53 5.53
N ALA A 517 0.65 -34.00 4.31
CA ALA A 517 2.01 -34.04 3.77
C ALA A 517 2.57 -32.63 3.52
N GLN A 518 1.80 -31.76 2.85
CA GLN A 518 2.24 -30.38 2.56
C GLN A 518 2.41 -29.56 3.84
N LEU A 519 1.47 -29.65 4.78
CA LEU A 519 1.55 -28.93 6.06
C LEU A 519 2.65 -29.49 6.97
N GLY A 520 2.91 -30.81 6.93
CA GLY A 520 4.05 -31.41 7.62
C GLY A 520 5.38 -30.88 7.08
N ALA A 521 5.53 -30.78 5.76
CA ALA A 521 6.69 -30.16 5.13
C ALA A 521 6.81 -28.66 5.50
N ALA A 522 5.67 -27.94 5.55
CA ALA A 522 5.64 -26.54 5.94
C ALA A 522 6.14 -26.33 7.38
N VAL A 523 5.74 -27.18 8.35
CA VAL A 523 6.26 -27.13 9.74
C VAL A 523 7.79 -27.27 9.77
N GLY A 524 8.37 -28.10 8.90
CA GLY A 524 9.82 -28.23 8.79
C GLY A 524 10.52 -26.97 8.27
N ARG A 525 9.86 -26.18 7.42
CA ARG A 525 10.39 -24.91 6.88
C ARG A 525 10.12 -23.71 7.80
N LEU A 526 9.04 -23.78 8.57
CA LEU A 526 8.54 -22.71 9.43
C LEU A 526 8.37 -23.20 10.88
N PRO A 527 9.44 -23.64 11.56
CA PRO A 527 9.32 -24.30 12.87
C PRO A 527 8.79 -23.38 13.99
N SER A 528 8.99 -22.06 13.84
CA SER A 528 8.51 -21.03 14.76
C SER A 528 7.06 -20.60 14.50
N GLU A 529 6.48 -20.95 13.36
CA GLU A 529 5.13 -20.53 12.99
C GLU A 529 4.08 -21.46 13.62
N LEU A 530 3.54 -21.04 14.77
CA LEU A 530 2.52 -21.81 15.50
C LEU A 530 1.26 -22.04 14.67
N VAL A 531 0.87 -21.06 13.83
CA VAL A 531 -0.28 -21.18 12.92
C VAL A 531 -0.15 -22.38 11.97
N VAL A 532 1.07 -22.71 11.53
CA VAL A 532 1.32 -23.84 10.62
C VAL A 532 1.12 -25.17 11.34
N LYS A 533 1.50 -25.26 12.63
CA LYS A 533 1.24 -26.43 13.47
C LYS A 533 -0.25 -26.61 13.76
N ILE A 534 -0.98 -25.51 13.97
CA ILE A 534 -2.45 -25.51 14.13
C ILE A 534 -3.11 -26.04 12.85
N GLU A 535 -2.71 -25.55 11.67
CA GLU A 535 -3.25 -26.02 10.40
C GLU A 535 -2.91 -27.50 10.14
N LEU A 536 -1.69 -27.96 10.47
CA LEU A 536 -1.35 -29.39 10.43
C LEU A 536 -2.24 -30.22 11.35
N ALA A 537 -2.46 -29.77 12.59
CA ALA A 537 -3.34 -30.46 13.54
C ALA A 537 -4.78 -30.56 13.01
N ARG A 538 -5.29 -29.49 12.39
CA ARG A 538 -6.59 -29.48 11.70
C ARG A 538 -6.62 -30.48 10.55
N ALA A 539 -5.57 -30.55 9.73
CA ALA A 539 -5.47 -31.52 8.65
C ALA A 539 -5.45 -32.97 9.15
N LEU A 540 -4.69 -33.25 10.21
CA LEU A 540 -4.63 -34.56 10.86
C LEU A 540 -6.00 -34.96 11.42
N ARG A 541 -6.73 -34.02 12.02
CA ARG A 541 -8.09 -34.26 12.51
C ARG A 541 -9.03 -34.67 11.38
N LEU A 542 -9.02 -33.93 10.28
CA LEU A 542 -9.87 -34.21 9.11
C LEU A 542 -9.48 -35.53 8.42
N ALA A 543 -8.21 -35.90 8.46
CA ALA A 543 -7.72 -37.22 8.04
C ALA A 543 -8.08 -38.36 9.03
N GLY A 544 -8.74 -38.07 10.16
CA GLY A 544 -9.13 -39.04 11.18
C GLY A 544 -8.01 -39.41 12.16
N ASN A 545 -6.83 -38.80 12.05
CA ASN A 545 -5.70 -39.06 12.95
C ASN A 545 -5.79 -38.19 14.23
N LEU A 546 -6.82 -38.47 15.03
CA LEU A 546 -7.20 -37.65 16.19
C LEU A 546 -6.08 -37.55 17.24
N ARG A 547 -5.37 -38.65 17.52
CA ARG A 547 -4.27 -38.65 18.52
C ARG A 547 -3.08 -37.78 18.09
N ALA A 548 -2.69 -37.85 16.81
CA ALA A 548 -1.62 -37.00 16.29
C ALA A 548 -2.03 -35.51 16.29
N ALA A 549 -3.29 -35.22 15.99
CA ALA A 549 -3.84 -33.86 16.07
C ALA A 549 -3.81 -33.30 17.49
N VAL A 550 -4.22 -34.07 18.51
CA VAL A 550 -4.13 -33.67 19.93
C VAL A 550 -2.69 -33.38 20.34
N ALA A 551 -1.74 -34.23 19.93
CA ALA A 551 -0.32 -34.01 20.20
C ALA A 551 0.20 -32.71 19.56
N CYS A 552 -0.20 -32.43 18.30
CA CYS A 552 0.17 -31.18 17.63
C CYS A 552 -0.40 -29.96 18.35
N PHE A 553 -1.69 -29.95 18.69
CA PHE A 553 -2.29 -28.85 19.46
C PHE A 553 -1.64 -28.68 20.83
N GLY A 554 -1.36 -29.78 21.54
CA GLY A 554 -0.66 -29.75 22.83
C GLY A 554 0.74 -29.13 22.72
N SER A 555 1.47 -29.39 21.64
CA SER A 555 2.78 -28.77 21.40
C SER A 555 2.69 -27.25 21.19
N VAL A 556 1.62 -26.77 20.57
CA VAL A 556 1.35 -25.34 20.42
C VAL A 556 1.05 -24.73 21.78
N LEU A 557 0.17 -25.35 22.56
CA LEU A 557 -0.25 -24.89 23.89
C LEU A 557 0.86 -24.94 24.94
N THR A 558 1.91 -25.73 24.70
CA THR A 558 3.12 -25.70 25.53
C THR A 558 3.91 -24.40 25.34
N ILE A 559 3.86 -23.81 24.15
CA ILE A 559 4.57 -22.58 23.79
C ILE A 559 3.69 -21.35 24.03
N ALA A 560 2.43 -21.44 23.61
CA ALA A 560 1.42 -20.39 23.73
C ALA A 560 0.17 -20.98 24.42
N PRO A 561 0.11 -20.99 25.76
CA PRO A 561 -1.00 -21.57 26.53
C PRO A 561 -2.36 -20.89 26.27
N ASP A 562 -2.33 -19.67 25.74
CA ASP A 562 -3.48 -18.84 25.39
C ASP A 562 -3.85 -18.90 23.90
N ALA A 563 -3.23 -19.79 23.11
CA ALA A 563 -3.57 -19.99 21.71
C ALA A 563 -5.00 -20.53 21.54
N VAL A 564 -5.94 -19.62 21.29
CA VAL A 564 -7.39 -19.89 21.24
C VAL A 564 -7.74 -20.98 20.23
N GLU A 565 -7.16 -20.94 19.04
CA GLU A 565 -7.43 -21.94 17.98
C GLU A 565 -6.93 -23.33 18.37
N ALA A 566 -5.82 -23.42 19.11
CA ALA A 566 -5.29 -24.69 19.57
C ALA A 566 -6.12 -25.27 20.73
N LEU A 567 -6.57 -24.43 21.67
CA LEU A 567 -7.51 -24.83 22.74
C LEU A 567 -8.83 -25.34 22.13
N ALA A 568 -9.45 -24.56 21.25
CA ALA A 568 -10.70 -24.94 20.60
C ALA A 568 -10.55 -26.23 19.78
N GLY A 569 -9.49 -26.32 18.97
CA GLY A 569 -9.20 -27.49 18.13
C GLY A 569 -8.98 -28.77 18.94
N ARG A 570 -8.26 -28.68 20.07
CA ARG A 570 -8.02 -29.82 20.98
C ARG A 570 -9.29 -30.22 21.74
N GLY A 571 -10.03 -29.25 22.27
CA GLY A 571 -11.30 -29.48 22.96
C GLY A 571 -12.36 -30.13 22.07
N GLU A 572 -12.46 -29.72 20.80
CA GLU A 572 -13.32 -30.38 19.80
C GLU A 572 -12.95 -31.86 19.60
N ILE A 573 -11.65 -32.19 19.61
CA ILE A 573 -11.19 -33.58 19.47
C ILE A 573 -11.44 -34.38 20.75
N HIS A 574 -11.16 -33.83 21.92
CA HIS A 574 -11.46 -34.49 23.20
C HIS A 574 -12.95 -34.82 23.32
N ALA A 575 -13.84 -33.90 22.91
CA ALA A 575 -15.28 -34.18 22.87
C ALA A 575 -15.62 -35.37 21.96
N ALA A 576 -14.99 -35.45 20.78
CA ALA A 576 -15.15 -36.57 19.85
C ALA A 576 -14.60 -37.89 20.40
N LEU A 577 -13.52 -37.84 21.19
CA LEU A 577 -12.93 -39.00 21.88
C LEU A 577 -13.68 -39.40 23.16
N ARG A 578 -14.67 -38.60 23.58
CA ARG A 578 -15.45 -38.73 24.83
C ARG A 578 -14.66 -38.40 26.10
N ASP A 579 -13.57 -37.66 25.96
CA ASP A 579 -12.77 -37.13 27.06
C ASP A 579 -13.41 -35.82 27.53
N TYR A 580 -14.64 -35.93 28.06
CA TYR A 580 -15.54 -34.78 28.22
C TYR A 580 -15.06 -33.72 29.22
N ALA A 581 -14.29 -34.11 30.24
CA ALA A 581 -13.73 -33.16 31.22
C ALA A 581 -12.68 -32.25 30.56
N ASP A 582 -11.67 -32.85 29.93
CA ASP A 582 -10.61 -32.13 29.22
C ASP A 582 -11.17 -31.28 28.05
N ALA A 583 -12.22 -31.77 27.39
CA ALA A 583 -12.93 -31.02 26.37
C ALA A 583 -13.53 -29.71 26.90
N LEU A 584 -14.22 -29.75 28.04
CA LEU A 584 -14.81 -28.54 28.62
C LEU A 584 -13.75 -27.57 29.11
N ASP A 585 -12.68 -28.06 29.74
CA ASP A 585 -11.60 -27.20 30.23
C ASP A 585 -10.95 -26.41 29.10
N ASP A 586 -10.64 -27.07 27.98
CA ASP A 586 -10.08 -26.40 26.79
C ASP A 586 -11.07 -25.41 26.16
N LEU A 587 -12.34 -25.83 25.96
CA LEU A 587 -13.36 -25.00 25.31
C LEU A 587 -13.77 -23.79 26.15
N ASP A 588 -13.87 -23.93 27.47
CA ASP A 588 -14.19 -22.83 28.38
C ASP A 588 -13.03 -21.83 28.48
N ASN A 589 -11.78 -22.29 28.45
CA ASN A 589 -10.63 -21.40 28.35
C ASN A 589 -10.59 -20.64 27.02
N ALA A 590 -10.86 -21.32 25.90
CA ALA A 590 -10.95 -20.65 24.60
C ALA A 590 -12.04 -19.58 24.59
N LEU A 591 -13.21 -19.87 25.16
CA LEU A 591 -14.33 -18.92 25.30
C LEU A 591 -14.00 -17.74 26.20
N ARG A 592 -13.28 -17.97 27.30
CA ARG A 592 -12.84 -16.90 28.22
C ARG A 592 -11.88 -15.93 27.53
N LEU A 593 -10.96 -16.45 26.73
CA LEU A 593 -9.97 -15.65 26.00
C LEU A 593 -10.58 -14.92 24.80
N ARG A 594 -11.48 -15.58 24.06
CA ARG A 594 -12.18 -15.01 22.92
C ARG A 594 -13.65 -15.45 22.90
N PRO A 595 -14.57 -14.70 23.52
CA PRO A 595 -15.99 -15.08 23.61
C PRO A 595 -16.65 -15.37 22.25
N GLY A 596 -16.22 -14.65 21.20
CA GLY A 596 -16.70 -14.85 19.83
C GLY A 596 -16.45 -16.26 19.27
N ILE A 597 -15.48 -17.02 19.80
CA ILE A 597 -15.20 -18.39 19.34
C ILE A 597 -16.41 -19.32 19.53
N GLY A 598 -17.27 -19.03 20.52
CA GLY A 598 -18.49 -19.80 20.80
C GLY A 598 -19.58 -19.68 19.74
N THR A 599 -19.48 -18.71 18.83
CA THR A 599 -20.38 -18.59 17.68
C THR A 599 -20.11 -19.68 16.63
N ARG A 600 -18.93 -20.32 16.66
CA ARG A 600 -18.60 -21.42 15.75
C ARG A 600 -19.47 -22.64 16.06
N PRO A 601 -20.20 -23.18 15.06
CA PRO A 601 -21.06 -24.33 15.28
C PRO A 601 -20.31 -25.53 15.87
N THR A 602 -19.07 -25.77 15.44
CA THR A 602 -18.23 -26.90 15.91
C THR A 602 -17.87 -26.79 17.39
N VAL A 603 -17.46 -25.60 17.85
CA VAL A 603 -17.13 -25.32 19.25
C VAL A 603 -18.38 -25.49 20.11
N ARG A 604 -19.51 -24.92 19.67
CA ARG A 604 -20.79 -25.02 20.39
C ARG A 604 -21.25 -26.48 20.52
N THR A 605 -21.28 -27.23 19.41
CA THR A 605 -21.73 -28.63 19.43
C THR A 605 -20.78 -29.53 20.24
N ALA A 606 -19.47 -29.32 20.13
CA ALA A 606 -18.50 -30.07 20.95
C ALA A 606 -18.70 -29.81 22.45
N ARG A 607 -18.93 -28.54 22.83
CA ARG A 607 -19.18 -28.16 24.22
C ARG A 607 -20.49 -28.72 24.74
N GLU A 608 -21.57 -28.63 23.97
CA GLU A 608 -22.87 -29.23 24.31
C GLU A 608 -22.76 -30.75 24.50
N ALA A 609 -22.04 -31.44 23.60
CA ALA A 609 -21.78 -32.87 23.72
C ALA A 609 -20.99 -33.22 24.99
N ALA A 610 -19.99 -32.42 25.34
CA ALA A 610 -19.19 -32.63 26.55
C ALA A 610 -20.00 -32.39 27.84
N LEU A 611 -20.85 -31.35 27.87
CA LEU A 611 -21.77 -31.11 28.99
C LEU A 611 -22.77 -32.27 29.17
N ALA A 612 -23.38 -32.74 28.08
CA ALA A 612 -24.31 -33.87 28.13
C ALA A 612 -23.61 -35.16 28.58
N GLY A 613 -22.42 -35.44 28.06
CA GLY A 613 -21.61 -36.61 28.43
C GLY A 613 -21.27 -36.68 29.91
N LEU A 614 -20.87 -35.55 30.51
CA LEU A 614 -20.61 -35.49 31.97
C LEU A 614 -21.88 -35.56 32.81
N GLY A 615 -23.00 -35.01 32.31
CA GLY A 615 -24.32 -35.15 32.96
C GLY A 615 -24.73 -36.61 33.11
N HIS A 616 -24.67 -37.38 32.02
CA HIS A 616 -25.01 -38.81 32.03
C HIS A 616 -24.05 -39.66 32.88
N ALA A 617 -22.76 -39.33 32.92
CA ALA A 617 -21.79 -40.02 33.79
C ALA A 617 -22.09 -39.81 35.29
N ARG A 618 -22.60 -38.63 35.67
CA ARG A 618 -23.02 -38.33 37.04
C ARG A 618 -24.33 -39.02 37.42
N GLU A 619 -25.30 -39.10 36.50
CA GLU A 619 -26.57 -39.81 36.71
C GLU A 619 -26.37 -41.33 36.88
N THR A 620 -25.55 -41.93 36.04
CA THR A 620 -25.21 -43.36 36.11
C THR A 620 -24.40 -43.72 37.36
N SER A 621 -23.48 -42.84 37.79
CA SER A 621 -22.74 -43.02 39.05
C SER A 621 -23.61 -42.78 40.30
N GLY A 622 -24.69 -42.01 40.18
CA GLY A 622 -25.66 -41.75 41.25
C GLY A 622 -26.71 -42.85 41.44
N GLN A 623 -26.94 -43.69 40.43
CA GLN A 623 -27.86 -44.84 40.50
C GLN A 623 -27.21 -46.13 41.03
N HIS A 624 -25.89 -46.14 41.24
CA HIS A 624 -25.14 -47.26 41.81
C HIS A 624 -24.62 -47.00 43.24
N ARG A 625 -25.15 -45.97 43.91
CA ARG A 625 -25.04 -45.77 45.36
C ARG A 625 -26.39 -46.02 46.00
#